data_AF-A0A6M0ATY4-F1
#
_entry.id   AF-A0A6M0ATY4-F1
#
_cell.length_a   1.000
_cell.length_b   1.000
_cell.length_c   1.000
_cell.angle_alpha   90.00
_cell.angle_beta   90.00
_cell.angle_gamma   90.00
#
_symmetry.space_group_name_H-M   'P 1'
#
loop_
_entity.id
_entity.type
_entity.pdbx_description
1 polymer ?
#
loop_
_entity_poly.entity_id
_entity_poly.type
_entity_poly.pdbx_seq_one_letter_code
_entity_poly.pdbx_strand_id
1 'polypeptide(L)' 'GQLIRPFTKVTRIAFGLPMGGDLEYADEVTLARALEGRRELE' A
#
# COMPACT_ATOMS: atom_id res chain seq x y z
N GLY A 1 26.10 1.27 -13.50
CA GLY A 1 25.52 0.23 -12.62
C GLY A 1 24.23 -0.25 -13.22
N GLN A 2 24.08 -1.56 -13.46
CA GLN A 2 22.79 -2.12 -13.87
C GLN A 2 21.89 -2.24 -12.64
N LEU A 3 20.77 -1.53 -12.65
CA LEU A 3 19.92 -1.39 -11.46
C LEU A 3 19.01 -2.61 -11.24
N ILE A 4 18.70 -3.40 -12.28
CA ILE A 4 17.78 -4.55 -12.19
C ILE A 4 18.20 -5.65 -13.19
N ARG A 5 18.12 -6.93 -12.77
CA ARG A 5 18.38 -8.09 -13.65
C ARG A 5 17.16 -8.34 -14.56
N PRO A 6 17.35 -8.77 -15.82
CA PRO A 6 16.24 -9.20 -16.67
C PRO A 6 15.37 -10.25 -15.98
N PHE A 7 14.04 -10.14 -16.14
CA PHE A 7 13.04 -11.07 -15.58
C PHE A 7 12.92 -11.10 -14.04
N THR A 8 13.40 -10.09 -13.33
CA THR A 8 13.12 -9.94 -11.90
C THR A 8 11.64 -9.65 -11.68
N LYS A 9 10.98 -10.40 -10.78
CA LYS A 9 9.59 -10.15 -10.39
C LYS A 9 9.48 -8.78 -9.72
N VAL A 10 8.66 -7.89 -10.28
CA VAL A 10 8.42 -6.55 -9.74
C VAL A 10 7.10 -6.56 -8.96
N THR A 11 7.12 -5.97 -7.77
CA THR A 11 5.92 -5.76 -6.95
C THR A 11 5.81 -4.30 -6.55
N ARG A 12 4.60 -3.82 -6.29
CA ARG A 12 4.34 -2.46 -5.81
C ARG A 12 4.10 -2.48 -4.29
N ILE A 13 4.61 -1.46 -3.60
CA ILE A 13 4.32 -1.24 -2.17
C ILE A 13 2.80 -1.05 -2.00
N ALA A 14 2.28 -1.53 -0.87
CA ALA A 14 0.89 -1.35 -0.51
C ALA A 14 0.51 0.14 -0.43
N PHE A 15 -0.71 0.46 -0.84
CA PHE A 15 -1.33 1.76 -0.63
C PHE A 15 -2.36 1.63 0.49
N GLY A 16 -2.32 2.55 1.45
CA GLY A 16 -3.22 2.54 2.59
C GLY A 16 -2.80 3.54 3.65
N LEU A 17 -3.33 3.38 4.85
CA LEU A 17 -3.08 4.29 5.97
C LEU A 17 -1.67 4.11 6.55
N PRO A 18 -0.99 5.20 6.93
CA PRO A 18 0.28 5.12 7.65
C PRO A 18 0.06 4.62 9.09
N MET A 19 1.10 4.03 9.67
CA MET A 19 1.09 3.69 11.10
C MET A 19 0.93 4.95 11.95
N GLY A 20 0.00 4.91 12.91
CA GLY A 20 -0.29 6.04 13.78
C GLY A 20 -1.07 7.19 13.13
N GLY A 21 -1.58 7.00 11.91
CA GLY A 21 -2.51 7.94 11.28
C GLY A 21 -3.93 7.76 11.80
N ASP A 22 -4.66 8.87 11.90
CA ASP A 22 -6.07 8.88 12.30
C ASP A 22 -6.98 8.99 11.05
N LEU A 23 -8.10 8.29 11.06
CA LEU A 23 -9.05 8.17 9.96
C LEU A 23 -9.70 9.51 9.61
N GLU A 24 -9.92 10.38 10.60
CA GLU A 24 -10.57 11.69 10.42
C GLU A 24 -9.77 12.62 9.49
N TYR A 25 -8.45 12.40 9.39
CA TYR A 25 -7.54 13.22 8.59
C TYR A 25 -7.08 12.53 7.30
N ALA A 26 -7.53 11.29 7.06
CA ALA A 26 -7.19 10.56 5.85
C ALA A 26 -8.09 11.01 4.69
N ASP A 27 -7.50 11.16 3.51
CA ASP A 27 -8.27 11.45 2.31
C ASP A 27 -9.08 10.22 1.84
N GLU A 28 -10.18 10.48 1.13
CA GLU A 28 -11.11 9.45 0.67
C GLU A 28 -10.44 8.40 -0.23
N VAL A 29 -9.45 8.80 -1.04
CA VAL A 29 -8.76 7.89 -1.96
C VAL A 29 -7.88 6.93 -1.17
N THR A 30 -7.16 7.41 -0.16
CA THR A 30 -6.37 6.57 0.74
C THR A 30 -7.26 5.56 1.49
N LEU A 31 -8.40 6.01 2.02
CA LEU A 31 -9.36 5.14 2.70
C LEU A 31 -9.92 4.06 1.76
N ALA A 32 -10.33 4.43 0.55
CA ALA A 32 -10.83 3.48 -0.44
C ALA A 32 -9.78 2.41 -0.79
N ARG A 33 -8.51 2.81 -0.97
CA ARG A 33 -7.41 1.87 -1.26
C ARG A 33 -7.08 0.97 -0.07
N ALA A 34 -7.11 1.51 1.15
CA ALA A 34 -6.90 0.73 2.37
C ALA A 34 -7.98 -0.34 2.55
N LEU A 35 -9.24 -0.01 2.25
CA LEU A 35 -10.37 -0.94 2.33
C LEU A 35 -10.33 -2.00 1.23
N GLU A 36 -10.04 -1.62 -0.02
CA GLU A 36 -9.87 -2.54 -1.15
C GLU A 36 -8.72 -3.55 -0.88
N GLY A 37 -7.63 -3.08 -0.28
CA GLY A 37 -6.46 -3.90 0.07
C GLY A 37 -6.52 -4.57 1.45
N ARG A 38 -7.64 -4.48 2.17
CA ARG A 38 -7.78 -4.98 3.54
C ARG A 38 -7.63 -6.50 3.57
N ARG A 39 -6.84 -6.99 4.53
CA ARG A 39 -6.64 -8.43 4.77
C ARG A 39 -7.33 -8.81 6.07
N GLU A 40 -7.84 -10.03 6.14
CA GLU A 40 -8.35 -10.60 7.39
C GLU A 40 -7.21 -10.80 8.38
N LEU A 41 -7.52 -10.64 9.66
CA LEU A 41 -6.59 -10.94 10.74
C LEU A 41 -6.80 -12.41 11.14
N GLU A 42 -5.71 -13.16 11.24
CA GLU A 42 -5.71 -14.50 11.86
C GLU A 42 -5.70 -14.41 13.39
#